data_AF-A0A645HN82-F1
#
_entry.id   AF-A0A645HN82-F1
#
_cell.length_a   1.000
_cell.length_b   1.000
_cell.length_c   1.000
_cell.angle_alpha   90.00
_cell.angle_beta   90.00
_cell.angle_gamma   90.00
#
_symmetry.space_group_name_H-M   'P 1'
#
loop_
_entity.id
_entity.type
_entity.pdbx_description
1 polymer ?
#
loop_
_entity_poly.entity_id
_entity_poly.type
_entity_poly.pdbx_seq_one_letter_code
_entity_poly.pdbx_strand_id
1 'polypeptide(L)'
;MVYTKEQKKLRDELETALLDGAYAPPSLKELCPDKKCLAVIDSMEDCLVRLDQDIVIHRRHYEAALALLQEHAKAHGSIALADFRDLLGTSRKYAVALLDYFDKIGLTQRQGEVRILTGKEV
;
A
#
# COMPACT_ATOMS: atom_id res chain seq x y z
N MET A 1 -24.21 -7.28 1.78
CA MET A 1 -23.81 -8.39 0.88
C MET A 1 -23.35 -9.54 1.75
N VAL A 2 -23.97 -10.73 1.62
CA VAL A 2 -23.67 -11.89 2.48
C VAL A 2 -22.52 -12.65 1.85
N TYR A 3 -21.31 -12.52 2.41
CA TYR A 3 -20.16 -13.32 1.97
C TYR A 3 -20.42 -14.79 2.26
N THR A 4 -20.38 -15.63 1.22
CA THR A 4 -20.51 -17.08 1.36
C THR A 4 -19.30 -17.61 2.16
N LYS A 5 -19.46 -18.69 2.94
CA LYS A 5 -18.37 -19.28 3.75
C LYS A 5 -17.07 -19.52 2.97
N GLU A 6 -17.17 -19.86 1.68
CA GLU A 6 -16.03 -20.02 0.77
C GLU A 6 -15.29 -18.72 0.48
N GLN A 7 -16.01 -17.61 0.26
CA GLN A 7 -15.38 -16.29 0.04
C GLN A 7 -14.62 -15.83 1.28
N LYS A 8 -15.16 -16.12 2.46
CA LYS A 8 -14.52 -15.74 3.73
C LYS A 8 -13.20 -16.50 3.97
N LYS A 9 -13.16 -17.80 3.63
CA LYS A 9 -11.93 -18.60 3.66
C LYS A 9 -10.90 -18.09 2.66
N LEU A 10 -11.32 -17.88 1.40
CA LEU A 10 -10.43 -17.41 0.34
C LEU A 10 -9.84 -16.04 0.70
N ARG A 11 -10.66 -15.16 1.29
CA ARG A 11 -10.22 -13.89 1.86
C ARG A 11 -9.11 -14.06 2.89
N ASP A 12 -9.30 -14.95 3.87
CA ASP A 12 -8.36 -15.16 4.97
C ASP A 12 -7.01 -15.72 4.46
N GLU A 13 -7.06 -16.65 3.50
CA GLU A 13 -5.88 -17.20 2.83
C GLU A 13 -5.13 -16.13 2.04
N LEU A 14 -5.85 -15.31 1.25
CA LEU A 14 -5.26 -14.20 0.51
C LEU A 14 -4.67 -13.13 1.44
N GLU A 15 -5.38 -12.81 2.53
CA GLU A 15 -4.91 -11.85 3.54
C GLU A 15 -3.62 -12.33 4.19
N THR A 16 -3.56 -13.60 4.57
CA THR A 16 -2.35 -14.22 5.14
C THR A 16 -1.19 -14.21 4.15
N ALA A 17 -1.44 -14.57 2.88
CA ALA A 17 -0.42 -14.53 1.84
C ALA A 17 0.10 -13.11 1.57
N LEU A 18 -0.77 -12.10 1.61
CA LEU A 18 -0.39 -10.70 1.44
C LEU A 18 0.37 -10.15 2.66
N LEU A 19 0.00 -10.57 3.87
CA LEU A 19 0.73 -10.23 5.11
C LEU A 19 2.13 -10.84 5.13
N ASP A 20 2.26 -12.10 4.69
CA ASP A 20 3.55 -12.79 4.60
C ASP A 20 4.45 -12.21 3.50
N GLY A 21 3.85 -11.80 2.37
CA GLY A 21 4.55 -11.15 1.25
C GLY A 21 5.01 -9.70 1.49
N ALA A 22 4.55 -9.07 2.58
CA ALA A 22 4.94 -7.74 3.05
C ALA A 22 4.95 -6.63 1.97
N TYR A 23 6.13 -6.32 1.44
CA TYR A 23 6.37 -5.27 0.44
C TYR A 23 6.78 -5.81 -0.93
N ALA A 24 6.57 -7.10 -1.18
CA ALA A 24 6.65 -7.70 -2.49
C ALA A 24 5.37 -8.48 -2.83
N PRO A 25 4.17 -7.90 -2.64
CA PRO A 25 2.93 -8.61 -2.94
C PRO A 25 2.90 -8.98 -4.43
N PRO A 26 2.46 -10.20 -4.77
CA PRO A 26 2.17 -10.58 -6.15
C PRO A 26 1.17 -9.58 -6.74
N SER A 27 1.37 -9.21 -8.00
CA SER A 27 0.45 -8.32 -8.70
C SER A 27 -0.97 -8.89 -8.70
N LEU A 28 -2.00 -8.03 -8.80
CA LEU A 28 -3.41 -8.49 -8.87
C LEU A 28 -3.63 -9.59 -9.93
N LYS A 29 -2.90 -9.48 -11.04
CA LYS A 29 -2.94 -10.44 -12.15
C LYS A 29 -2.24 -11.75 -11.83
N GLU A 30 -1.18 -11.74 -11.04
CA GLU A 30 -0.47 -12.95 -10.62
C GLU A 30 -1.16 -13.65 -9.45
N LEU A 31 -1.67 -12.88 -8.49
CA LEU A 31 -2.31 -13.43 -7.30
C LEU A 31 -3.59 -14.17 -7.66
N CYS A 32 -4.38 -13.63 -8.60
CA CYS A 32 -5.62 -14.25 -9.01
C CYS A 32 -6.03 -13.91 -10.46
N PRO A 33 -5.77 -14.80 -11.42
CA PRO A 33 -6.30 -14.70 -12.79
C PRO A 33 -7.82 -14.98 -12.86
N ASP A 34 -8.41 -15.58 -11.83
CA ASP A 34 -9.83 -15.94 -11.78
C ASP A 34 -10.75 -14.77 -11.38
N LYS A 35 -11.86 -14.60 -12.12
CA LYS A 35 -12.89 -13.58 -11.82
C LYS A 35 -13.46 -13.66 -10.40
N LYS A 36 -13.52 -14.87 -9.81
CA LYS A 36 -14.06 -15.10 -8.47
C LYS A 36 -13.17 -14.52 -7.38
N CYS A 37 -11.86 -14.76 -7.47
CA CYS A 37 -10.90 -14.12 -6.58
C CYS A 37 -10.92 -12.60 -6.71
N LEU A 38 -10.96 -12.09 -7.94
CA LEU A 38 -10.90 -10.66 -8.20
C LEU A 38 -12.07 -9.96 -7.50
N ALA A 39 -13.27 -10.56 -7.56
CA ALA A 39 -14.44 -10.07 -6.83
C ALA A 39 -14.27 -10.10 -5.30
N VAL A 40 -13.53 -11.08 -4.75
CA VAL A 40 -13.22 -11.12 -3.30
C VAL A 40 -12.23 -10.03 -2.94
N ILE A 41 -11.17 -9.82 -3.73
CA ILE A 41 -10.19 -8.75 -3.51
C ILE A 41 -10.82 -7.37 -3.65
N ASP A 42 -11.66 -7.16 -4.67
CA ASP A 42 -12.44 -5.93 -4.89
C ASP A 42 -13.39 -5.68 -3.71
N SER A 43 -14.00 -6.73 -3.17
CA SER A 43 -14.80 -6.62 -1.94
C SER A 43 -13.98 -6.37 -0.67
N MET A 44 -12.65 -6.54 -0.74
CA MET A 44 -11.68 -6.32 0.34
C MET A 44 -10.91 -5.00 0.20
N GLU A 45 -11.36 -4.08 -0.66
CA GLU A 45 -10.79 -2.73 -0.76
C GLU A 45 -10.75 -1.96 0.58
N ASP A 46 -11.55 -2.37 1.57
CA ASP A 46 -11.51 -1.79 2.92
C ASP A 46 -10.24 -2.20 3.71
N CYS A 47 -9.70 -3.39 3.43
CA CYS A 47 -8.53 -3.96 4.09
C CYS A 47 -7.26 -3.91 3.22
N LEU A 48 -7.41 -3.66 1.93
CA LEU A 48 -6.33 -3.62 0.96
C LEU A 48 -6.25 -2.24 0.32
N VAL A 49 -5.05 -1.69 0.25
CA VAL A 49 -4.82 -0.38 -0.37
C VAL A 49 -4.19 -0.59 -1.75
N ARG A 50 -4.90 -0.11 -2.78
CA ARG A 50 -4.45 -0.18 -4.16
C ARG A 50 -3.58 1.03 -4.48
N LEU A 51 -2.27 0.78 -4.56
CA LEU A 51 -1.29 1.82 -4.87
C LEU A 51 -1.27 2.15 -6.37
N ASP A 52 -1.42 1.12 -7.20
CA ASP A 52 -1.40 1.22 -8.65
C ASP A 52 -2.39 0.24 -9.29
N GLN A 53 -2.52 0.24 -10.62
CA GLN A 53 -3.42 -0.67 -11.33
C GLN A 53 -3.08 -2.14 -11.09
N ASP A 54 -1.79 -2.42 -10.88
CA ASP A 54 -1.26 -3.78 -10.75
C ASP A 54 -0.73 -4.07 -9.33
N ILE A 55 -0.54 -3.03 -8.50
CA ILE A 55 0.07 -3.13 -7.17
C ILE A 55 -0.97 -2.88 -6.09
N VAL A 56 -1.16 -3.88 -5.23
CA VAL A 56 -2.03 -3.82 -4.06
C VAL A 56 -1.23 -4.26 -2.84
N ILE A 57 -1.35 -3.52 -1.74
CA ILE A 57 -0.71 -3.85 -0.47
C ILE A 57 -1.77 -3.99 0.63
N HIS A 58 -1.44 -4.73 1.69
CA HIS A 58 -2.32 -4.79 2.86
C HIS A 58 -2.36 -3.44 3.59
N ARG A 59 -3.52 -3.07 4.14
CA ARG A 59 -3.70 -1.82 4.89
C ARG A 59 -2.70 -1.69 6.06
N ARG A 60 -2.38 -2.79 6.74
CA ARG A 60 -1.30 -2.81 7.75
C ARG A 60 0.05 -2.31 7.22
N HIS A 61 0.47 -2.75 6.03
CA HIS A 61 1.75 -2.31 5.43
C HIS A 61 1.67 -0.85 4.97
N TYR A 62 0.50 -0.43 4.48
CA TYR A 62 0.23 0.96 4.17
C TYR A 62 0.33 1.84 5.42
N GLU A 63 -0.31 1.45 6.53
CA GLU A 63 -0.26 2.18 7.80
C GLU A 63 1.15 2.21 8.38
N ALA A 64 1.90 1.11 8.28
CA ALA A 64 3.32 1.09 8.67
C ALA A 64 4.15 2.05 7.82
N ALA A 65 3.94 2.07 6.49
CA ALA A 65 4.61 2.99 5.58
C ALA A 65 4.27 4.45 5.87
N LEU A 66 2.99 4.72 6.12
CA LEU A 66 2.47 6.04 6.49
C LEU A 66 3.09 6.50 7.82
N ALA A 67 3.13 5.63 8.83
CA ALA A 67 3.72 5.94 10.13
C ALA A 67 5.21 6.28 10.00
N LEU A 68 5.98 5.48 9.26
CA LEU A 68 7.38 5.75 8.98
C LEU A 68 7.57 7.08 8.23
N LEU A 69 6.72 7.34 7.22
CA LEU A 69 6.74 8.59 6.47
C LEU A 69 6.44 9.79 7.37
N GLN A 70 5.43 9.69 8.24
CA GLN A 70 5.05 10.73 9.19
C GLN A 70 6.13 10.97 10.24
N GLU A 71 6.71 9.91 10.81
CA GLU A 71 7.79 10.01 11.78
C GLU A 71 9.02 10.67 11.17
N HIS A 72 9.45 10.20 9.99
CA HIS A 72 10.60 10.76 9.30
C HIS A 72 10.38 12.20 8.85
N ALA A 73 9.21 12.52 8.29
CA ALA A 73 8.88 13.88 7.90
C ALA A 73 8.67 14.81 9.11
N LYS A 74 8.22 14.32 10.27
CA LYS A 74 8.18 15.12 11.50
C LYS A 74 9.59 15.39 12.03
N ALA A 75 10.50 14.43 11.92
CA ALA A 75 11.88 14.56 12.36
C ALA A 75 12.74 15.45 11.43
N HIS A 76 12.58 15.31 10.11
CA HIS A 76 13.40 15.99 9.09
C HIS A 76 12.69 17.12 8.33
N GLY A 77 11.37 17.25 8.47
CA GLY A 77 10.53 18.19 7.72
C GLY A 77 10.22 17.77 6.28
N SER A 78 11.02 16.88 5.70
CA SER A 78 10.87 16.40 4.33
C SER A 78 11.40 14.96 4.19
N ILE A 79 11.00 14.28 3.13
CA ILE A 79 11.41 12.91 2.83
C ILE A 79 11.82 12.75 1.36
N ALA A 80 13.01 12.23 1.13
CA ALA A 80 13.45 11.88 -0.21
C ALA A 80 13.01 10.46 -0.57
N LEU A 81 12.92 10.18 -1.88
CA LEU A 81 12.60 8.82 -2.36
C LEU A 81 13.62 7.77 -1.88
N ALA A 82 14.90 8.15 -1.79
CA ALA A 82 15.95 7.27 -1.34
C ALA A 82 15.77 6.87 0.13
N ASP A 83 15.59 7.86 1.02
CA ASP A 83 15.32 7.63 2.44
C ASP A 83 14.05 6.81 2.66
N PHE A 84 12.97 7.14 1.95
CA PHE A 84 11.72 6.39 2.08
C PHE A 84 11.87 4.92 1.68
N ARG A 85 12.60 4.64 0.60
CA ARG A 85 12.90 3.27 0.18
C ARG A 85 13.71 2.53 1.25
N ASP A 86 14.75 3.17 1.78
CA ASP A 86 15.60 2.58 2.82
C ASP A 86 14.82 2.33 4.12
N LEU A 87 13.97 3.28 4.53
CA LEU A 87 13.07 3.13 5.69
C LEU A 87 12.11 1.95 5.55
N LEU A 88 11.55 1.76 4.35
CA LEU A 88 10.65 0.66 4.05
C LEU A 88 11.36 -0.68 3.84
N GLY A 89 12.66 -0.67 3.57
CA GLY A 89 13.40 -1.87 3.17
C GLY A 89 12.81 -2.54 1.91
N THR A 90 12.18 -1.78 1.02
CA THR A 90 11.48 -2.32 -0.16
C THR A 90 12.18 -1.98 -1.49
N SER A 91 11.73 -2.61 -2.57
CA SER A 91 12.19 -2.29 -3.92
C SER A 91 11.74 -0.89 -4.35
N ARG A 92 12.54 -0.24 -5.20
CA ARG A 92 12.27 1.12 -5.73
C ARG A 92 10.88 1.25 -6.36
N LYS A 93 10.38 0.19 -7.01
CA LYS A 93 9.03 0.14 -7.61
C LYS A 93 7.94 0.42 -6.58
N TYR A 94 7.99 -0.23 -5.41
CA TYR A 94 6.98 -0.08 -4.36
C TYR A 94 7.11 1.26 -3.63
N ALA A 95 8.33 1.69 -3.32
CA ALA A 95 8.57 2.99 -2.69
C ALA A 95 8.04 4.14 -3.58
N VAL A 96 8.27 4.08 -4.89
CA VAL A 96 7.72 5.04 -5.85
C VAL A 96 6.20 4.98 -5.88
N ALA A 97 5.60 3.78 -5.96
CA ALA A 97 4.15 3.61 -6.00
C ALA A 97 3.45 4.16 -4.75
N LEU A 98 4.02 3.92 -3.56
CA LEU A 98 3.52 4.47 -2.30
C LEU A 98 3.57 6.00 -2.28
N LEU A 99 4.70 6.59 -2.66
CA LEU A 99 4.84 8.04 -2.70
C LEU A 99 3.92 8.68 -3.74
N ASP A 100 3.75 8.07 -4.90
CA ASP A 100 2.83 8.54 -5.94
C ASP A 100 1.37 8.48 -5.44
N TYR A 101 1.02 7.41 -4.72
CA TYR A 101 -0.27 7.27 -4.07
C TYR A 101 -0.50 8.35 -3.02
N PHE A 102 0.48 8.60 -2.14
CA PHE A 102 0.40 9.66 -1.13
C PHE A 102 0.27 11.06 -1.76
N ASP A 103 0.95 11.31 -2.87
CA ASP A 103 0.84 12.57 -3.62
C ASP A 103 -0.57 12.71 -4.23
N LYS A 104 -1.10 11.63 -4.82
CA LYS A 104 -2.48 11.59 -5.37
C LYS A 104 -3.56 11.89 -4.35
N ILE A 105 -3.46 11.34 -3.14
CA ILE A 105 -4.44 11.61 -2.07
C ILE A 105 -4.16 12.94 -1.35
N GLY A 106 -3.07 13.62 -1.71
CA GLY A 106 -2.67 14.91 -1.16
C GLY A 106 -2.16 14.83 0.27
N LEU A 107 -1.57 13.71 0.67
CA LEU A 107 -0.86 13.50 1.94
C LEU A 107 0.57 14.04 1.91
N THR A 108 1.23 13.83 0.77
CA THR A 108 2.56 14.40 0.51
C THR A 108 2.47 15.34 -0.66
N GLN A 109 3.35 16.32 -0.70
CA GLN A 109 3.52 17.18 -1.84
C GLN A 109 4.99 17.20 -2.24
N ARG A 110 5.26 16.90 -3.51
CA ARG A 110 6.60 17.03 -4.05
C ARG A 110 7.04 18.49 -4.08
N GLN A 111 8.17 18.76 -3.42
CA GLN A 111 8.82 20.07 -3.40
C GLN A 111 10.28 19.89 -3.88
N GLY A 112 10.47 20.02 -5.19
CA GLY A 112 11.77 19.77 -5.83
C GLY A 112 12.16 18.29 -5.83
N GLU A 113 13.22 17.95 -5.10
CA GLU A 113 13.77 16.59 -4.98
C GLU A 113 13.25 15.83 -3.76
N VAL A 114 12.62 16.54 -2.82
CA VAL A 114 12.02 15.97 -1.60
C VAL A 114 10.50 16.06 -1.65
N ARG A 115 9.84 15.34 -0.75
CA ARG A 115 8.41 15.42 -0.52
C ARG A 115 8.18 15.91 0.91
N ILE A 116 7.21 16.80 1.08
CA ILE A 116 6.80 17.29 2.39
C ILE A 116 5.41 16.76 2.70
N LEU A 117 5.12 16.52 3.98
CA LEU A 117 3.80 16.14 4.44
C LEU A 117 2.90 17.38 4.47
N THR A 118 1.71 17.29 3.87
CA THR A 118 0.80 18.44 3.67
C THR A 118 -0.06 18.75 4.90
N GLY A 119 0.16 18.09 6.04
CA GLY A 119 -0.61 18.31 7.26
C GLY A 119 -2.10 17.91 7.17
N LYS A 120 -2.54 17.29 6.06
CA LYS A 120 -3.83 16.60 6.03
C LYS A 120 -3.71 15.34 6.88
N GLU A 121 -4.25 15.41 8.09
CA GLU A 121 -4.61 14.22 8.86
C GLU A 121 -5.82 13.59 8.15
N VAL A 122 -5.65 12.36 7.65
CA VAL A 122 -6.75 11.54 7.10
C VAL A 122 -7.44 10.82 8.24
#